data_AF-G1PE84-F1
#
_entry.id   AF-G1PE84-F1
#
_cell.length_a   1.000
_cell.length_b   1.000
_cell.length_c   1.000
_cell.angle_alpha   90.00
_cell.angle_beta   90.00
_cell.angle_gamma   90.00
#
_symmetry.space_group_name_H-M   'P 1'
#
loop_
_entity.id
_entity.type
_entity.pdbx_description
1 polymer ?
#
loop_
_entity_poly.entity_id
_entity_poly.type
_entity_poly.pdbx_seq_one_letter_code
_entity_poly.pdbx_strand_id
1 'polypeptide(L)'
;MVCSALRRVAHVRVYLVRTASSVSRGHQHPALGSRPATSESAARGALGSVVELLGQSYPQDDYSNLSQKVLSRVGRNLHNQQHHPLWLIKERVKEHFYKQYVGRFGTPLFSVYDNFSPVVTTWQNFDSLLIPADHPSRKKGDNYYLNRTHMLRAHTSAHQWDLLHAGLDAFLVVGDVYRRDQIDSQHYPVFHQLEAVRLFSKHQLFAGVKDGESLQLFEQSSRSAHKQETHTMEAMKLVEFDLKQTLTRLVTHLFGDG
;
A
#
# COMPACT_ATOMS: atom_id res chain seq x y z
N MET A 1 7.02 37.02 -21.23
CA MET A 1 7.70 37.82 -20.19
C MET A 1 6.81 37.70 -18.95
N VAL A 2 7.17 37.12 -17.81
CA VAL A 2 8.45 37.00 -17.10
C VAL A 2 8.46 35.67 -16.31
N CYS A 3 9.58 34.97 -16.35
CA CYS A 3 9.95 33.84 -15.48
C CYS A 3 10.30 34.32 -14.06
N SER A 4 10.00 33.51 -13.03
CA SER A 4 10.90 33.21 -11.88
C SER A 4 10.08 32.56 -10.76
N ALA A 5 10.56 31.68 -9.90
CA ALA A 5 11.69 30.77 -9.83
C ALA A 5 11.51 30.02 -8.49
N LEU A 6 11.85 28.74 -8.46
CA LEU A 6 11.93 27.92 -7.26
C LEU A 6 12.93 28.49 -6.24
N ARG A 7 12.64 28.34 -4.94
CA ARG A 7 13.68 28.09 -3.92
C ARG A 7 13.18 27.10 -2.88
N ARG A 8 13.78 25.90 -2.89
CA ARG A 8 13.78 24.94 -1.78
C ARG A 8 14.90 25.33 -0.82
N VAL A 9 14.63 25.31 0.49
CA VAL A 9 15.65 25.43 1.53
C VAL A 9 15.87 24.05 2.14
N ALA A 10 17.09 23.53 2.00
CA ALA A 10 17.56 22.31 2.64
C ALA A 10 18.26 22.67 3.95
N HIS A 11 17.83 22.08 5.07
CA HIS A 11 18.53 22.17 6.34
C HIS A 11 19.32 20.87 6.57
N VAL A 12 20.65 20.99 6.53
CA VAL A 12 21.60 19.95 6.92
C VAL A 12 21.86 20.08 8.42
N ARG A 13 21.78 18.99 9.17
CA ARG A 13 22.17 18.93 10.58
C ARG A 13 23.29 17.90 10.75
N VAL A 14 24.49 18.39 11.06
CA VAL A 14 25.70 17.61 11.35
C VAL A 14 25.62 17.09 12.79
N TYR A 15 25.86 15.80 13.00
CA TYR A 15 26.03 15.18 14.31
C TYR A 15 27.51 15.05 14.65
N LEU A 16 27.87 15.47 15.87
CA LEU A 16 29.22 15.46 16.42
C LEU A 16 29.42 14.17 17.24
N VAL A 17 30.43 13.37 16.87
CA VAL A 17 30.83 12.13 17.56
C VAL A 17 31.61 12.47 18.83
N ARG A 18 31.29 11.81 19.95
CA ARG A 18 32.14 11.75 21.15
C ARG A 18 32.49 10.29 21.45
N THR A 19 33.78 10.00 21.37
CA THR A 19 34.42 8.75 21.80
C THR A 19 34.55 8.71 23.32
N ALA A 20 34.25 7.56 23.93
CA ALA A 20 34.73 7.20 25.26
C ALA A 20 35.10 5.72 25.27
N SER A 21 36.38 5.46 25.53
CA SER A 21 36.97 4.15 25.75
C SER A 21 36.90 3.81 27.23
N SER A 22 36.55 2.57 27.59
CA SER A 22 36.94 2.00 28.88
C SER A 22 37.24 0.52 28.73
N VAL A 23 38.43 0.18 29.23
CA VAL A 23 39.04 -1.14 29.30
C VAL A 23 38.64 -1.77 30.63
N SER A 24 38.25 -3.04 30.63
CA SER A 24 38.30 -3.89 31.82
C SER A 24 38.72 -5.31 31.45
N ARG A 25 39.86 -5.73 31.98
CA ARG A 25 40.39 -7.10 31.97
C ARG A 25 39.68 -7.93 33.06
N GLY A 26 39.35 -9.18 32.74
CA GLY A 26 38.94 -10.20 33.71
C GLY A 26 39.41 -11.58 33.25
N HIS A 27 40.02 -12.33 34.15
CA HIS A 27 40.84 -13.53 33.91
C HIS A 27 40.06 -14.83 33.60
N GLN A 28 40.80 -15.76 33.01
CA GLN A 28 40.44 -17.11 32.56
C GLN A 28 40.18 -18.10 33.72
N HIS A 29 39.40 -19.16 33.46
CA HIS A 29 39.77 -20.57 33.72
C HIS A 29 38.86 -21.55 32.92
N PRO A 30 39.35 -22.74 32.52
CA PRO A 30 38.75 -23.58 31.48
C PRO A 30 37.89 -24.73 32.01
N ALA A 31 36.94 -25.22 31.21
CA ALA A 31 36.32 -26.54 31.40
C ALA A 31 35.93 -27.17 30.05
N LEU A 32 36.03 -28.50 30.02
CA LEU A 32 36.15 -29.39 28.87
C LEU A 32 34.79 -30.02 28.47
N GLY A 33 34.47 -30.01 27.17
CA GLY A 33 33.77 -31.10 26.45
C GLY A 33 32.23 -31.19 26.48
N SER A 34 31.55 -30.99 25.33
CA SER A 34 31.04 -32.07 24.45
C SER A 34 29.85 -31.68 23.54
N ARG A 35 29.99 -32.07 22.26
CA ARG A 35 29.03 -32.26 21.14
C ARG A 35 28.38 -31.05 20.44
N PRO A 36 28.38 -31.01 19.08
CA PRO A 36 27.87 -29.89 18.30
C PRO A 36 26.36 -30.02 18.08
N ALA A 37 25.60 -29.05 18.59
CA ALA A 37 24.26 -28.78 18.09
C ALA A 37 24.40 -27.89 16.85
N THR A 38 23.92 -28.39 15.71
CA THR A 38 23.74 -27.63 14.48
C THR A 38 22.84 -26.44 14.76
N SER A 39 23.47 -25.26 14.93
CA SER A 39 22.76 -23.99 14.91
C SER A 39 22.69 -23.52 13.47
N GLU A 40 21.49 -23.53 12.90
CA GLU A 40 21.18 -22.66 11.77
C GLU A 40 21.36 -21.22 12.24
N SER A 41 22.58 -20.72 12.06
CA SER A 41 22.91 -19.31 12.20
C SER A 41 22.19 -18.58 11.07
N ALA A 42 20.99 -18.07 11.38
CA ALA A 42 20.37 -17.02 10.59
C ALA A 42 21.40 -15.90 10.48
N ALA A 43 21.88 -15.65 9.25
CA ALA A 43 22.83 -14.61 8.93
C ALA A 43 22.30 -13.27 9.48
N ARG A 44 22.81 -12.86 10.64
CA ARG A 44 22.68 -11.49 11.12
C ARG A 44 23.44 -10.64 10.10
N GLY A 45 22.71 -9.88 9.29
CA GLY A 45 23.31 -8.90 8.38
C GLY A 45 24.33 -8.05 9.13
N ALA A 46 25.51 -7.89 8.56
CA ALA A 46 26.57 -7.09 9.14
C ALA A 46 26.03 -5.68 9.44
N LEU A 47 26.28 -5.15 10.64
CA LEU A 47 26.00 -3.75 10.95
C LEU A 47 26.72 -2.88 9.90
N GLY A 48 25.95 -2.19 9.05
CA GLY A 48 26.46 -1.34 7.97
C GLY A 48 26.21 -1.82 6.54
N SER A 49 25.51 -2.94 6.32
CA SER A 49 25.08 -3.32 4.96
C SER A 49 23.91 -2.45 4.46
N VAL A 50 23.92 -2.17 3.16
CA VAL A 50 22.97 -1.32 2.46
C VAL A 50 22.26 -2.16 1.40
N VAL A 51 20.95 -1.97 1.24
CA VAL A 51 20.19 -2.50 0.10
C VAL A 51 20.04 -1.39 -0.93
N GLU A 52 20.54 -1.61 -2.14
CA GLU A 52 20.28 -0.74 -3.28
C GLU A 52 19.08 -1.25 -4.09
N LEU A 53 18.09 -0.40 -4.31
CA LEU A 53 16.89 -0.74 -5.06
C LEU A 53 16.39 0.47 -5.85
N LEU A 54 16.20 0.30 -7.16
CA LEU A 54 15.73 1.35 -8.08
C LEU A 54 16.55 2.65 -7.99
N GLY A 55 17.87 2.53 -7.85
CA GLY A 55 18.80 3.67 -7.75
C GLY A 55 18.78 4.41 -6.41
N GLN A 56 18.09 3.88 -5.40
CA GLN A 56 18.06 4.41 -4.05
C GLN A 56 18.75 3.45 -3.07
N SER A 57 19.33 4.01 -2.02
CA SER A 57 20.10 3.29 -1.00
C SER A 57 19.33 3.26 0.31
N TYR A 58 19.13 2.06 0.86
CA TYR A 58 18.40 1.83 2.10
C TYR A 58 19.32 1.14 3.12
N PRO A 59 19.74 1.83 4.19
CA PRO A 59 20.57 1.22 5.23
C PRO A 59 19.77 0.16 5.96
N GLN A 60 20.39 -1.00 6.21
CA GLN A 60 19.76 -2.07 6.96
C GLN A 60 19.80 -1.80 8.47
N ASP A 61 18.80 -2.32 9.16
CA ASP A 61 18.58 -2.25 10.59
C ASP A 61 17.91 -3.54 11.10
N ASP A 62 17.47 -3.55 12.37
CA ASP A 62 16.84 -4.72 12.98
C ASP A 62 15.47 -5.09 12.40
N TYR A 63 14.84 -4.24 11.58
CA TYR A 63 13.60 -4.55 10.87
C TYR A 63 13.86 -5.23 9.51
N SER A 64 15.04 -5.03 8.95
CA SER A 64 15.39 -5.46 7.60
C SER A 64 15.29 -6.97 7.44
N ASN A 65 14.51 -7.44 6.47
CA ASN A 65 14.22 -8.87 6.29
C ASN A 65 14.03 -9.30 4.83
N LEU A 66 14.42 -8.45 3.87
CA LEU A 66 14.35 -8.75 2.45
C LEU A 66 15.34 -9.83 2.01
N SER A 67 14.89 -10.71 1.12
CA SER A 67 15.74 -11.72 0.48
C SER A 67 16.06 -11.34 -0.97
N GLN A 68 17.21 -11.80 -1.47
CA GLN A 68 17.60 -11.58 -2.86
C GLN A 68 16.58 -12.12 -3.86
N LYS A 69 15.94 -13.24 -3.53
CA LYS A 69 14.87 -13.85 -4.35
C LYS A 69 13.70 -12.89 -4.54
N VAL A 70 13.25 -12.24 -3.48
CA VAL A 70 12.14 -11.26 -3.55
C VAL A 70 12.59 -9.99 -4.28
N LEU A 71 13.80 -9.49 -3.98
CA LEU A 71 14.36 -8.32 -4.67
C LEU A 71 14.44 -8.52 -6.19
N SER A 72 14.84 -9.71 -6.65
CA SER A 72 14.89 -10.04 -8.08
C SER A 72 13.53 -10.05 -8.80
N ARG A 73 12.41 -9.93 -8.07
CA ARG A 73 11.06 -9.79 -8.64
C ARG A 73 10.61 -8.35 -8.81
N VAL A 74 11.23 -7.42 -8.09
CA VAL A 74 10.90 -5.99 -8.17
C VAL A 74 11.14 -5.47 -9.58
N GLY A 75 10.15 -4.75 -10.13
CA GLY A 75 10.22 -4.19 -11.48
C GLY A 75 9.87 -5.16 -12.60
N ARG A 76 9.52 -6.43 -12.31
CA ARG A 76 9.07 -7.37 -13.34
C ARG A 76 7.73 -6.96 -13.96
N ASN A 77 6.90 -6.25 -13.19
CA ASN A 77 5.66 -5.57 -13.58
C ASN A 77 4.78 -6.40 -14.54
N LEU A 78 4.41 -7.61 -14.13
CA LEU A 78 3.64 -8.52 -14.98
C LEU A 78 2.26 -7.96 -15.35
N HIS A 79 1.70 -7.09 -14.52
CA HIS A 79 0.48 -6.33 -14.80
C HIS A 79 0.63 -5.32 -15.96
N ASN A 80 1.86 -5.01 -16.36
CA ASN A 80 2.19 -4.13 -17.50
C ASN A 80 2.82 -4.87 -18.68
N GLN A 81 3.03 -6.19 -18.58
CA GLN A 81 3.51 -7.00 -19.70
C GLN A 81 2.34 -7.35 -20.62
N GLN A 82 2.37 -6.83 -21.85
CA GLN A 82 1.34 -7.11 -22.86
C GLN A 82 1.12 -8.63 -23.03
N HIS A 83 -0.15 -9.02 -23.18
CA HIS A 83 -0.61 -10.42 -23.29
C HIS A 83 -0.41 -11.30 -22.04
N HIS A 84 0.18 -10.79 -20.95
CA HIS A 84 0.18 -11.51 -19.69
C HIS A 84 -1.26 -11.60 -19.12
N PRO A 85 -1.69 -12.71 -18.50
CA PRO A 85 -3.04 -12.84 -17.96
C PRO A 85 -3.43 -11.73 -16.98
N LEU A 86 -2.50 -11.29 -16.13
CA LEU A 86 -2.73 -10.17 -15.21
C LEU A 86 -2.91 -8.83 -15.93
N TRP A 87 -2.18 -8.60 -17.02
CA TRP A 87 -2.37 -7.43 -17.88
C TRP A 87 -3.73 -7.49 -18.57
N LEU A 88 -4.17 -8.66 -19.05
CA LEU A 88 -5.49 -8.84 -19.65
C LEU A 88 -6.61 -8.49 -18.66
N ILE A 89 -6.53 -8.98 -17.42
CA ILE A 89 -7.50 -8.64 -16.37
C ILE A 89 -7.47 -7.13 -16.11
N LYS A 90 -6.28 -6.53 -15.97
CA LYS A 90 -6.12 -5.08 -15.80
C LYS A 90 -6.83 -4.29 -16.91
N GLU A 91 -6.58 -4.62 -18.17
CA GLU A 91 -7.20 -3.91 -19.30
C GLU A 91 -8.71 -4.08 -19.35
N ARG A 92 -9.25 -5.27 -19.04
CA ARG A 92 -10.71 -5.47 -18.98
C ARG A 92 -11.36 -4.69 -17.83
N VAL A 93 -10.71 -4.60 -16.68
CA VAL A 93 -11.21 -3.76 -15.56
C VAL A 93 -11.16 -2.28 -15.93
N LYS A 94 -10.06 -1.80 -16.53
CA LYS A 94 -9.96 -0.41 -17.04
C LYS A 94 -11.06 -0.11 -18.05
N GLU A 95 -11.29 -1.03 -19.00
CA GLU A 95 -12.35 -0.90 -20.00
C GLU A 95 -13.73 -0.83 -19.35
N HIS A 96 -14.00 -1.64 -18.33
CA HIS A 96 -15.26 -1.58 -17.58
C HIS A 96 -15.49 -0.19 -16.97
N PHE A 97 -14.52 0.37 -16.25
CA PHE A 97 -14.65 1.71 -15.67
C PHE A 97 -14.75 2.81 -16.72
N TYR A 98 -14.10 2.65 -17.89
CA TYR A 98 -14.15 3.63 -18.96
C TYR A 98 -15.47 3.60 -19.76
N LYS A 99 -16.01 2.41 -20.02
CA LYS A 99 -17.15 2.23 -20.95
C LYS A 99 -18.48 1.93 -20.26
N GLN A 100 -18.46 1.28 -19.09
CA GLN A 100 -19.65 0.68 -18.47
C GLN A 100 -20.02 1.30 -17.12
N TYR A 101 -19.08 1.96 -16.43
CA TYR A 101 -19.42 2.73 -15.24
C TYR A 101 -20.24 3.95 -15.62
N VAL A 102 -21.41 4.11 -15.02
CA VAL A 102 -22.33 5.22 -15.29
C VAL A 102 -22.56 5.98 -13.99
N GLY A 103 -22.00 7.19 -13.91
CA GLY A 103 -22.30 8.12 -12.83
C GLY A 103 -23.59 8.90 -13.10
N ARG A 104 -24.29 9.31 -12.03
CA ARG A 104 -25.55 10.07 -12.13
C ARG A 104 -25.40 11.46 -12.77
N PHE A 105 -24.20 12.03 -12.70
CA PHE A 105 -23.84 13.36 -13.23
C PHE A 105 -22.82 13.27 -14.38
N GLY A 106 -22.76 12.11 -15.04
CA GLY A 106 -21.70 11.74 -15.98
C GLY A 106 -20.73 10.73 -15.36
N THR A 107 -20.03 10.00 -16.23
CA THR A 107 -19.02 9.02 -15.82
C THR A 107 -17.75 9.73 -15.37
N PRO A 108 -17.32 9.60 -14.10
CA PRO A 108 -16.04 10.14 -13.68
C PRO A 108 -14.91 9.43 -14.42
N LEU A 109 -13.91 10.20 -14.83
CA LEU A 109 -12.72 9.65 -15.46
C LEU A 109 -11.82 9.03 -14.39
N PHE A 110 -11.72 7.70 -14.38
CA PHE A 110 -10.79 6.99 -13.50
C PHE A 110 -9.36 7.12 -14.04
N SER A 111 -8.55 7.97 -13.39
CA SER A 111 -7.12 8.05 -13.69
C SER A 111 -6.42 6.75 -13.28
N VAL A 112 -5.53 6.22 -14.13
CA VAL A 112 -4.89 4.91 -13.90
C VAL A 112 -3.43 5.09 -13.53
N TYR A 113 -3.03 4.50 -12.40
CA TYR A 113 -1.66 4.49 -11.89
C TYR A 113 -1.16 3.05 -11.78
N ASP A 114 -0.41 2.58 -12.78
CA ASP A 114 0.07 1.20 -12.85
C ASP A 114 1.59 1.05 -12.79
N ASN A 115 2.32 2.14 -12.51
CA ASN A 115 3.78 2.16 -12.54
C ASN A 115 4.43 2.82 -11.32
N PHE A 116 3.73 2.83 -10.17
CA PHE A 116 4.33 3.27 -8.91
C PHE A 116 5.35 2.28 -8.38
N SER A 117 6.46 2.82 -7.85
CA SER A 117 7.44 2.03 -7.10
C SER A 117 6.75 1.24 -5.98
N PRO A 118 7.06 -0.06 -5.81
CA PRO A 118 6.54 -0.83 -4.70
C PRO A 118 7.18 -0.45 -3.36
N VAL A 119 8.26 0.35 -3.36
CA VAL A 119 8.85 0.86 -2.12
C VAL A 119 8.01 2.00 -1.59
N VAL A 120 7.50 1.83 -0.37
CA VAL A 120 6.69 2.81 0.35
C VAL A 120 7.22 2.98 1.77
N THR A 121 6.88 4.10 2.38
CA THR A 121 7.08 4.29 3.81
C THR A 121 6.09 3.45 4.61
N THR A 122 6.44 3.12 5.85
CA THR A 122 5.51 2.46 6.79
C THR A 122 4.28 3.32 7.06
N TRP A 123 4.43 4.65 7.00
CA TRP A 123 3.31 5.58 7.11
C TRP A 123 2.31 5.43 5.97
N GLN A 124 2.80 5.39 4.72
CA GLN A 124 1.94 5.17 3.54
C GLN A 124 1.21 3.83 3.64
N ASN A 125 1.92 2.74 3.96
CA ASN A 125 1.31 1.41 3.99
C ASN A 125 0.35 1.20 5.17
N PHE A 126 0.50 1.93 6.29
CA PHE A 126 -0.28 1.64 7.50
C PHE A 126 -0.93 2.88 8.13
N ASP A 127 -0.15 3.86 8.54
CA ASP A 127 -0.64 4.99 9.34
C ASP A 127 -1.64 5.87 8.56
N SER A 128 -1.40 6.08 7.27
CA SER A 128 -2.30 6.83 6.38
C SER A 128 -3.68 6.18 6.24
N LEU A 129 -3.77 4.87 6.51
CA LEU A 129 -4.99 4.05 6.45
C LEU A 129 -5.59 3.79 7.85
N LEU A 130 -5.15 4.54 8.86
CA LEU A 130 -5.62 4.44 10.24
C LEU A 130 -5.38 3.07 10.89
N ILE A 131 -4.41 2.30 10.38
CA ILE A 131 -4.02 1.02 10.98
C ILE A 131 -3.25 1.30 12.28
N PRO A 132 -3.64 0.77 13.45
CA PRO A 132 -2.92 1.03 14.71
C PRO A 132 -1.46 0.54 14.70
N ALA A 133 -0.62 1.12 15.55
CA ALA A 133 0.81 0.78 15.65
C ALA A 133 1.08 -0.65 16.15
N ASP A 134 0.19 -1.18 16.98
CA ASP A 134 0.21 -2.54 17.54
C ASP A 134 -0.56 -3.56 16.69
N HIS A 135 -1.12 -3.13 15.55
CA HIS A 135 -1.92 -4.00 14.70
C HIS A 135 -1.07 -5.17 14.15
N PRO A 136 -1.59 -6.42 14.16
CA PRO A 136 -0.83 -7.59 13.76
C PRO A 136 -0.34 -7.53 12.31
N SER A 137 -1.01 -6.80 11.42
CA SER A 137 -0.56 -6.62 10.03
C SER A 137 0.79 -5.90 9.90
N ARG A 138 1.32 -5.28 10.96
CA ARG A 138 2.65 -4.64 10.97
C ARG A 138 3.79 -5.58 11.39
N LYS A 139 3.50 -6.85 11.68
CA LYS A 139 4.51 -7.81 12.13
C LYS A 139 5.62 -7.98 11.07
N LYS A 140 6.87 -8.04 11.54
CA LYS A 140 8.05 -8.38 10.72
C LYS A 140 7.91 -9.75 10.03
N GLY A 141 7.13 -10.65 10.62
CA GLY A 141 6.87 -11.98 10.08
C GLY A 141 6.08 -11.99 8.77
N ASP A 142 5.25 -10.95 8.56
CA ASP A 142 4.22 -10.94 7.51
C ASP A 142 4.56 -9.95 6.37
N ASN A 143 5.55 -9.08 6.57
CA ASN A 143 5.91 -8.00 5.65
C ASN A 143 7.40 -7.97 5.32
N TYR A 144 7.72 -7.47 4.13
CA TYR A 144 9.09 -7.25 3.67
C TYR A 144 9.56 -5.81 3.92
N TYR A 145 10.35 -5.62 4.97
CA TYR A 145 10.93 -4.33 5.35
C TYR A 145 12.33 -4.16 4.73
N LEU A 146 12.55 -3.01 4.10
CA LEU A 146 13.89 -2.55 3.74
C LEU A 146 14.62 -2.07 5.00
N ASN A 147 13.91 -1.37 5.87
CA ASN A 147 14.32 -0.95 7.21
C ASN A 147 13.07 -0.54 8.03
N ARG A 148 13.24 0.07 9.20
CA ARG A 148 12.12 0.55 10.05
C ARG A 148 11.17 1.52 9.38
N THR A 149 11.64 2.25 8.37
CA THR A 149 10.90 3.36 7.75
C THR A 149 10.35 3.01 6.37
N HIS A 150 10.97 2.08 5.66
CA HIS A 150 10.63 1.71 4.29
C HIS A 150 10.38 0.20 4.15
N MET A 151 9.40 -0.15 3.32
CA MET A 151 9.02 -1.53 3.04
C MET A 151 8.58 -1.68 1.58
N LEU A 152 8.49 -2.92 1.11
CA LEU A 152 7.72 -3.21 -0.08
C LEU A 152 6.23 -3.24 0.32
N ARG A 153 5.38 -2.52 -0.41
CA ARG A 153 3.94 -2.38 -0.08
C ARG A 153 3.27 -3.74 0.05
N ALA A 154 2.48 -3.91 1.11
CA ALA A 154 1.71 -5.13 1.36
C ALA A 154 0.34 -5.13 0.67
N HIS A 155 -0.09 -3.96 0.19
CA HIS A 155 -1.32 -3.75 -0.57
C HIS A 155 -1.24 -2.45 -1.39
N THR A 156 -2.02 -2.35 -2.47
CA THR A 156 -2.10 -1.13 -3.30
C THR A 156 -2.73 0.05 -2.55
N SER A 157 -3.46 -0.19 -1.45
CA SER A 157 -4.07 0.86 -0.64
C SER A 157 -3.06 1.82 -0.02
N ALA A 158 -1.78 1.44 0.02
CA ALA A 158 -0.69 2.31 0.48
C ALA A 158 -0.58 3.63 -0.32
N HIS A 159 -1.21 3.71 -1.49
CA HIS A 159 -1.23 4.89 -2.35
C HIS A 159 -2.55 5.68 -2.29
N GLN A 160 -3.56 5.24 -1.52
CA GLN A 160 -4.85 5.94 -1.44
C GLN A 160 -4.68 7.38 -0.96
N TRP A 161 -3.98 7.56 0.17
CA TRP A 161 -3.84 8.89 0.77
C TRP A 161 -3.12 9.86 -0.16
N ASP A 162 -2.02 9.44 -0.79
CA ASP A 162 -1.25 10.30 -1.70
C ASP A 162 -2.09 10.78 -2.89
N LEU A 163 -2.89 9.89 -3.48
CA LEU A 163 -3.74 10.21 -4.63
C LEU A 163 -4.98 11.04 -4.24
N LEU A 164 -5.58 10.77 -3.08
CA LEU A 164 -6.65 11.60 -2.50
C LEU A 164 -6.11 12.99 -2.15
N HIS A 165 -4.92 13.08 -1.58
CA HIS A 165 -4.25 14.34 -1.24
C HIS A 165 -3.89 15.16 -2.48
N ALA A 166 -3.63 14.50 -3.61
CA ALA A 166 -3.48 15.15 -4.91
C ALA A 166 -4.80 15.67 -5.52
N GLY A 167 -5.95 15.45 -4.86
CA GLY A 167 -7.26 15.96 -5.27
C GLY A 167 -8.00 15.10 -6.27
N LEU A 168 -7.68 13.81 -6.38
CA LEU A 168 -8.37 12.90 -7.29
C LEU A 168 -9.64 12.31 -6.67
N ASP A 169 -10.76 12.47 -7.36
CA ASP A 169 -12.05 11.89 -6.95
C ASP A 169 -12.29 10.47 -7.47
N ALA A 170 -11.57 10.05 -8.52
CA ALA A 170 -11.70 8.71 -9.12
C ALA A 170 -10.36 8.23 -9.70
N PHE A 171 -9.86 7.09 -9.20
CA PHE A 171 -8.60 6.53 -9.68
C PHE A 171 -8.53 5.02 -9.50
N LEU A 172 -7.71 4.38 -10.34
CA LEU A 172 -7.31 2.98 -10.24
C LEU A 172 -5.80 2.91 -9.94
N VAL A 173 -5.40 2.04 -9.02
CA VAL A 173 -3.99 1.73 -8.76
C VAL A 173 -3.76 0.26 -9.06
N VAL A 174 -2.76 -0.07 -9.88
CA VAL A 174 -2.45 -1.46 -10.22
C VAL A 174 -0.99 -1.72 -9.94
N GLY A 175 -0.69 -2.79 -9.22
CA GLY A 175 0.69 -3.07 -8.88
C GLY A 175 0.92 -4.42 -8.24
N ASP A 176 2.17 -4.82 -8.29
CA ASP A 176 2.76 -5.88 -7.48
C ASP A 176 2.78 -5.49 -6.00
N VAL A 177 2.42 -6.44 -5.14
CA VAL A 177 2.39 -6.30 -3.67
C VAL A 177 3.11 -7.49 -3.05
N TYR A 178 3.65 -7.28 -1.84
CA TYR A 178 4.65 -8.14 -1.26
C TYR A 178 4.24 -8.57 0.15
N ARG A 179 4.09 -9.87 0.36
CA ARG A 179 3.75 -10.44 1.67
C ARG A 179 4.62 -11.63 1.98
N ARG A 180 4.98 -11.77 3.25
CA ARG A 180 5.66 -12.97 3.74
C ARG A 180 4.58 -13.95 4.14
N ASP A 181 4.45 -15.01 3.37
CA ASP A 181 3.48 -16.07 3.63
C ASP A 181 4.08 -17.43 3.25
N GLN A 182 3.34 -18.49 3.57
CA GLN A 182 3.65 -19.84 3.10
C GLN A 182 3.64 -19.86 1.56
N ILE A 183 4.36 -20.80 0.97
CA ILE A 183 4.36 -20.97 -0.49
C ILE A 183 3.59 -22.24 -0.79
N ASP A 184 2.41 -22.08 -1.38
CA ASP A 184 1.55 -23.16 -1.85
C ASP A 184 0.87 -22.76 -3.18
N SER A 185 -0.17 -23.47 -3.59
CA SER A 185 -0.86 -23.20 -4.86
C SER A 185 -1.67 -21.88 -4.87
N GLN A 186 -1.92 -21.29 -3.70
CA GLN A 186 -2.71 -20.06 -3.52
C GLN A 186 -1.86 -18.89 -3.01
N HIS A 187 -0.70 -19.17 -2.41
CA HIS A 187 0.16 -18.17 -1.80
C HIS A 187 1.50 -18.05 -2.53
N TYR A 188 1.82 -16.83 -2.96
CA TYR A 188 3.12 -16.47 -3.54
C TYR A 188 3.61 -15.15 -2.94
N PRO A 189 4.92 -14.99 -2.64
CA PRO A 189 5.44 -13.80 -1.96
C PRO A 189 5.22 -12.47 -2.69
N VAL A 190 4.97 -12.54 -4.01
CA VAL A 190 4.68 -11.39 -4.88
C VAL A 190 3.44 -11.69 -5.70
N PHE A 191 2.37 -10.95 -5.46
CA PHE A 191 1.14 -11.05 -6.24
C PHE A 191 0.69 -9.64 -6.65
N HIS A 192 -0.44 -9.51 -7.33
CA HIS A 192 -0.87 -8.23 -7.89
C HIS A 192 -2.25 -7.86 -7.39
N GLN A 193 -2.46 -6.57 -7.15
CA GLN A 193 -3.74 -6.01 -6.77
C GLN A 193 -4.15 -4.90 -7.74
N LEU A 194 -5.46 -4.68 -7.81
CA LEU A 194 -6.07 -3.53 -8.43
C LEU A 194 -6.93 -2.84 -7.38
N GLU A 195 -6.59 -1.60 -7.07
CA GLU A 195 -7.33 -0.69 -6.22
C GLU A 195 -8.26 0.17 -7.07
N ALA A 196 -9.45 0.48 -6.58
CA ALA A 196 -10.31 1.51 -7.14
C ALA A 196 -10.82 2.42 -6.02
N VAL A 197 -10.73 3.72 -6.20
CA VAL A 197 -11.29 4.73 -5.28
C VAL A 197 -12.24 5.64 -6.04
N ARG A 198 -13.38 5.94 -5.42
CA ARG A 198 -14.39 6.86 -5.92
C ARG A 198 -14.95 7.68 -4.76
N LEU A 199 -14.81 9.00 -4.81
CA LEU A 199 -15.43 9.96 -3.88
C LEU A 199 -16.67 10.59 -4.50
N PHE A 200 -17.75 10.79 -3.76
CA PHE A 200 -18.99 11.43 -4.26
C PHE A 200 -19.20 12.78 -3.58
N SER A 201 -19.55 13.81 -4.35
CA SER A 201 -20.11 15.03 -3.76
C SER A 201 -21.57 14.83 -3.34
N LYS A 202 -22.08 15.70 -2.46
CA LYS A 202 -23.47 15.68 -1.99
C LYS A 202 -24.46 15.66 -3.16
N HIS A 203 -24.31 16.62 -4.07
CA HIS A 203 -25.20 16.76 -5.23
C HIS A 203 -25.09 15.56 -6.18
N GLN A 204 -23.89 15.00 -6.39
CA GLN A 204 -23.73 13.82 -7.23
C GLN A 204 -24.44 12.58 -6.65
N LEU A 205 -24.31 12.36 -5.34
CA LEU A 205 -24.89 11.19 -4.69
C LEU A 205 -26.42 11.22 -4.70
N PHE A 206 -27.00 12.41 -4.48
CA PHE A 206 -28.46 12.59 -4.36
C PHE A 206 -29.17 13.06 -5.64
N ALA A 207 -28.45 13.21 -6.77
CA ALA A 207 -28.97 13.74 -8.04
C ALA A 207 -30.25 13.10 -8.62
N GLY A 208 -30.61 11.90 -8.15
CA GLY A 208 -31.81 11.17 -8.60
C GLY A 208 -32.82 10.90 -7.49
N VAL A 209 -32.69 11.56 -6.34
CA VAL A 209 -33.58 11.39 -5.18
C VAL A 209 -34.56 12.56 -5.14
N LYS A 210 -35.86 12.28 -4.98
CA LYS A 210 -36.87 13.33 -4.77
C LYS A 210 -36.54 14.05 -3.47
N ASP A 211 -36.51 15.39 -3.51
CA ASP A 211 -36.08 16.24 -2.40
C ASP A 211 -34.62 15.99 -1.94
N GLY A 212 -33.73 15.60 -2.87
CA GLY A 212 -32.32 15.30 -2.55
C GLY A 212 -31.51 16.49 -2.00
N GLU A 213 -32.00 17.73 -2.10
CA GLU A 213 -31.33 18.91 -1.56
C GLU A 213 -31.38 19.00 -0.04
N SER A 214 -32.43 18.42 0.59
CA SER A 214 -32.56 18.35 2.05
C SER A 214 -31.63 17.30 2.66
N LEU A 215 -31.18 16.32 1.86
CA LEU A 215 -30.27 15.26 2.29
C LEU A 215 -28.83 15.77 2.46
N GLN A 216 -28.13 15.18 3.43
CA GLN A 216 -26.75 15.51 3.77
C GLN A 216 -25.86 14.27 3.71
N LEU A 217 -24.57 14.49 3.45
CA LEU A 217 -23.56 13.42 3.56
C LEU A 217 -23.18 13.14 5.02
N PHE A 218 -23.18 14.20 5.84
CA PHE A 218 -22.60 14.18 7.18
C PHE A 218 -23.60 14.57 8.26
N GLU A 219 -23.43 13.97 9.43
CA GLU A 219 -24.16 14.26 10.67
C GLU A 219 -23.25 14.06 11.89
N GLN A 220 -23.74 14.33 13.08
CA GLN A 220 -23.07 13.97 14.33
C GLN A 220 -23.89 12.91 15.05
N SER A 221 -23.39 11.68 15.09
CA SER A 221 -24.12 10.53 15.62
C SER A 221 -23.15 9.52 16.26
N SER A 222 -23.61 8.30 16.54
CA SER A 222 -22.77 7.18 16.97
C SER A 222 -22.40 6.25 15.81
N ARG A 223 -21.23 5.63 15.91
CA ARG A 223 -20.80 4.54 15.00
C ARG A 223 -21.65 3.30 15.26
N SER A 224 -22.01 2.58 14.20
CA SER A 224 -22.70 1.30 14.27
C SER A 224 -22.09 0.29 13.30
N ALA A 225 -22.63 -0.92 13.25
CA ALA A 225 -22.25 -1.93 12.25
C ALA A 225 -22.57 -1.50 10.80
N HIS A 226 -23.41 -0.48 10.60
CA HIS A 226 -23.90 -0.06 9.29
C HIS A 226 -23.36 1.28 8.80
N LYS A 227 -22.83 2.12 9.70
CA LYS A 227 -22.30 3.44 9.34
C LYS A 227 -21.27 3.96 10.33
N GLN A 228 -20.42 4.87 9.84
CA GLN A 228 -19.52 5.66 10.67
C GLN A 228 -20.29 6.79 11.37
N GLU A 229 -19.75 7.27 12.48
CA GLU A 229 -20.34 8.27 13.38
C GLU A 229 -20.65 9.60 12.71
N THR A 230 -19.93 9.96 11.65
CA THR A 230 -20.10 11.22 10.93
C THR A 230 -20.92 11.11 9.63
N HIS A 231 -21.30 9.90 9.21
CA HIS A 231 -22.05 9.71 7.96
C HIS A 231 -23.53 9.50 8.23
N THR A 232 -24.37 10.11 7.37
CA THR A 232 -25.81 9.84 7.35
C THR A 232 -26.09 8.42 6.83
N MET A 233 -27.22 7.83 7.22
CA MET A 233 -27.59 6.49 6.75
C MET A 233 -27.91 6.50 5.24
N GLU A 234 -28.51 7.58 4.75
CA GLU A 234 -28.90 7.78 3.37
C GLU A 234 -27.67 7.79 2.46
N ALA A 235 -26.63 8.54 2.84
CA ALA A 235 -25.38 8.58 2.09
C ALA A 235 -24.70 7.21 2.08
N MET A 236 -24.60 6.54 3.24
CA MET A 236 -23.99 5.21 3.33
C MET A 236 -24.72 4.18 2.46
N LYS A 237 -26.05 4.17 2.47
CA LYS A 237 -26.83 3.21 1.67
C LYS A 237 -26.65 3.40 0.18
N LEU A 238 -26.56 4.65 -0.29
CA LEU A 238 -26.32 4.93 -1.71
C LEU A 238 -24.90 4.59 -2.14
N VAL A 239 -23.88 4.90 -1.33
CA VAL A 239 -22.49 4.52 -1.61
C VAL A 239 -22.30 3.00 -1.58
N GLU A 240 -22.90 2.31 -0.59
CA GLU A 240 -22.90 0.85 -0.49
C GLU A 240 -23.53 0.21 -1.73
N PHE A 241 -24.67 0.75 -2.18
CA PHE A 241 -25.34 0.27 -3.39
C PHE A 241 -24.49 0.47 -4.64
N ASP A 242 -23.91 1.66 -4.85
CA ASP A 242 -23.05 1.96 -6.01
C ASP A 242 -21.83 1.03 -6.06
N LEU A 243 -21.15 0.84 -4.93
CA LEU A 243 -20.01 -0.05 -4.81
C LEU A 243 -20.38 -1.50 -5.19
N LYS A 244 -21.43 -2.05 -4.55
CA LYS A 244 -21.86 -3.43 -4.80
C LYS A 244 -22.33 -3.62 -6.24
N GLN A 245 -23.14 -2.70 -6.76
CA GLN A 245 -23.63 -2.77 -8.14
C GLN A 245 -22.47 -2.73 -9.14
N THR A 246 -21.49 -1.86 -8.92
CA THR A 246 -20.31 -1.74 -9.79
C THR A 246 -19.50 -3.03 -9.80
N LEU A 247 -19.21 -3.60 -8.62
CA LEU A 247 -18.46 -4.86 -8.52
C LEU A 247 -19.22 -6.04 -9.13
N THR A 248 -20.53 -6.15 -8.92
CA THR A 248 -21.36 -7.17 -9.57
C THR A 248 -21.28 -7.06 -11.09
N ARG A 249 -21.47 -5.86 -11.64
CA ARG A 249 -21.38 -5.63 -13.09
C ARG A 249 -19.99 -5.90 -13.65
N LEU A 250 -18.93 -5.58 -12.90
CA LEU A 250 -17.56 -5.89 -13.28
C LEU A 250 -17.36 -7.41 -13.36
N VAL A 251 -17.81 -8.16 -12.37
CA VAL A 251 -17.71 -9.63 -12.37
C VAL A 251 -18.50 -10.22 -13.54
N THR A 252 -19.74 -9.78 -13.76
CA THR A 252 -20.53 -10.17 -14.95
C THR A 252 -19.80 -9.85 -16.25
N HIS A 253 -19.17 -8.67 -16.36
CA HIS A 253 -18.40 -8.31 -17.55
C HIS A 253 -17.19 -9.22 -17.78
N LEU A 254 -16.55 -9.70 -16.71
CA LEU A 254 -15.38 -10.56 -16.79
C LEU A 254 -15.72 -12.02 -17.12
N PHE A 255 -16.77 -12.56 -16.50
CA PHE A 255 -17.09 -14.00 -16.51
C PHE A 255 -18.38 -14.37 -17.25
N GLY A 256 -19.20 -13.39 -17.63
CA GLY A 256 -20.55 -13.61 -18.16
C GLY A 256 -21.61 -13.71 -17.06
N ASP A 257 -22.88 -13.79 -17.49
CA ASP A 257 -23.97 -14.20 -16.61
C ASP A 257 -23.88 -15.72 -16.44
N GLY A 258 -23.75 -16.19 -15.19
CA GLY A 258 -23.62 -17.61 -14.85
C GLY A 258 -24.89 -18.42 -15.09
#